data_AF-A0A8L2QLW7-F1
#
_entry.id   AF-A0A8L2QLW7-F1
#
_cell.length_a   1.000
_cell.length_b   1.000
_cell.length_c   1.000
_cell.angle_alpha   90.00
_cell.angle_beta   90.00
_cell.angle_gamma   90.00
#
_symmetry.space_group_name_H-M   'P 1'
#
loop_
_entity.id
_entity.type
_entity.pdbx_description
1 polymer ?
#
loop_
_entity_poly.entity_id
_entity_poly.type
_entity_poly.pdbx_seq_one_letter_code
_entity_poly.pdbx_strand_id
1 'polypeptide(L)'
;MVLSADDKTNIKNCWGKIGGHGGEYGEEALQRMFAAFPTTKTYFSHIDVSPGSAQVKAHGKKVADALAKAADHVEDLPGALSTLSDLHAHKLRVDPVNFKAHGKKVADALAKAADHVEDLPGALSTLSDLHAHKLRVDPVNFKFLSHCLLVTLACHHPGDFTPAMHASLDKFLASVSTVLTSKYR
;
A
#
# COMPACT_ATOMS: atom_id res chain seq x y z
N MET A 1 13.27 5.45 5.24
CA MET A 1 13.86 5.95 3.99
C MET A 1 13.79 7.48 4.03
N VAL A 2 14.89 8.18 3.81
CA VAL A 2 14.94 9.65 3.75
C VAL A 2 15.16 10.05 2.30
N LEU A 3 14.41 11.02 1.79
CA LEU A 3 14.59 11.52 0.42
C LEU A 3 15.98 12.15 0.27
N SER A 4 16.75 11.69 -0.72
CA SER A 4 18.02 12.32 -1.10
C SER A 4 17.79 13.70 -1.70
N ALA A 5 18.85 14.50 -1.87
CA ALA A 5 18.76 15.79 -2.55
C ALA A 5 18.24 15.66 -3.99
N ASP A 6 18.65 14.59 -4.68
CA ASP A 6 18.22 14.29 -6.05
C ASP A 6 16.74 13.91 -6.07
N ASP A 7 16.27 13.10 -5.12
CA ASP A 7 14.84 12.76 -4.99
C ASP A 7 13.98 14.02 -4.83
N LYS A 8 14.39 14.93 -3.93
CA LYS A 8 13.67 16.18 -3.67
C LYS A 8 13.62 17.07 -4.91
N THR A 9 14.72 17.16 -5.64
CA THR A 9 14.79 17.92 -6.90
C THR A 9 13.88 17.31 -7.96
N ASN A 10 13.91 15.99 -8.11
CA ASN A 10 13.06 15.26 -9.05
C ASN A 10 11.58 15.42 -8.72
N ILE A 11 11.19 15.36 -7.45
CA ILE A 11 9.81 15.58 -6.99
C ILE A 11 9.34 16.99 -7.36
N LYS A 12 10.13 18.02 -7.04
CA LYS A 12 9.79 19.42 -7.39
C LYS A 12 9.62 19.61 -8.89
N ASN A 13 10.56 19.08 -9.68
CA ASN A 13 10.50 19.15 -11.15
C ASN A 13 9.29 18.42 -11.73
N CYS A 14 8.98 17.23 -11.21
CA CYS A 14 7.81 16.46 -11.63
C CYS A 14 6.52 17.22 -11.32
N TRP A 15 6.41 17.75 -10.09
CA TRP A 15 5.21 18.47 -9.67
C TRP A 15 5.01 19.78 -10.43
N GLY A 16 6.09 20.49 -10.75
CA GLY A 16 6.06 21.66 -11.63
C GLY A 16 5.49 21.35 -13.02
N LYS A 17 5.69 20.13 -13.54
CA LYS A 17 5.14 19.70 -14.85
C LYS A 17 3.66 19.31 -14.80
N ILE A 18 3.15 18.87 -13.64
CA ILE A 18 1.72 18.60 -13.46
C ILE A 18 0.91 19.89 -13.63
N GLY A 19 1.46 21.04 -13.19
CA GLY A 19 0.87 22.36 -13.42
C GLY A 19 -0.58 22.44 -12.93
N GLY A 20 -1.45 23.01 -13.77
CA GLY A 20 -2.89 23.16 -13.46
C GLY A 20 -3.70 21.86 -13.46
N HIS A 21 -3.13 20.73 -13.89
CA HIS A 21 -3.85 19.46 -14.06
C HIS A 21 -3.98 18.63 -12.79
N GLY A 22 -3.43 19.09 -11.66
CA GLY A 22 -3.44 18.32 -10.41
C GLY A 22 -4.83 17.82 -10.01
N GLY A 23 -5.86 18.66 -10.17
CA GLY A 23 -7.25 18.26 -9.86
C GLY A 23 -7.78 17.13 -10.75
N GLU A 24 -7.51 17.18 -12.05
CA GLU A 24 -7.91 16.15 -13.02
C GLU A 24 -7.19 14.82 -12.73
N TYR A 25 -5.88 14.88 -12.47
CA TYR A 25 -5.09 13.69 -12.13
C TYR A 25 -5.48 13.10 -10.77
N GLY A 26 -5.86 13.95 -9.81
CA GLY A 26 -6.39 13.52 -8.52
C GLY A 26 -7.72 12.78 -8.64
N GLU A 27 -8.64 13.24 -9.50
CA GLU A 27 -9.86 12.52 -9.82
C GLU A 27 -9.54 11.16 -10.47
N GLU A 28 -8.71 11.16 -11.51
CA GLU A 28 -8.35 9.95 -12.25
C GLU A 28 -7.72 8.90 -11.33
N ALA A 29 -6.82 9.30 -10.44
CA ALA A 29 -6.20 8.42 -9.45
C ALA A 29 -7.23 7.78 -8.52
N LEU A 30 -8.21 8.55 -8.02
CA LEU A 30 -9.29 8.02 -7.18
C LEU A 30 -10.19 7.05 -7.95
N GLN A 31 -10.54 7.35 -9.20
CA GLN A 31 -11.34 6.46 -10.05
C GLN A 31 -10.60 5.14 -10.31
N ARG A 32 -9.30 5.18 -10.59
CA ARG A 32 -8.44 3.99 -10.72
C ARG A 32 -8.39 3.19 -9.42
N MET A 33 -8.27 3.86 -8.27
CA MET A 33 -8.29 3.20 -6.95
C MET A 33 -9.62 2.48 -6.70
N PHE A 34 -10.75 3.13 -6.97
CA PHE A 34 -12.08 2.54 -6.80
C PHE A 34 -12.35 1.37 -7.73
N ALA A 35 -11.80 1.38 -8.95
CA ALA A 35 -11.91 0.29 -9.91
C ALA A 35 -11.02 -0.91 -9.54
N ALA A 36 -9.76 -0.65 -9.19
CA ALA A 36 -8.78 -1.70 -8.87
C ALA A 36 -8.98 -2.29 -7.47
N PHE A 37 -9.45 -1.48 -6.51
CA PHE A 37 -9.60 -1.86 -5.10
C PHE A 37 -10.99 -1.46 -4.57
N PRO A 38 -12.07 -2.17 -4.95
CA PRO A 38 -13.44 -1.76 -4.63
C PRO A 38 -13.74 -1.59 -3.14
N THR A 39 -13.03 -2.30 -2.25
CA THR A 39 -13.16 -2.18 -0.79
C THR A 39 -12.82 -0.79 -0.28
N THR A 40 -11.99 -0.02 -0.99
CA THR A 40 -11.66 1.37 -0.62
C THR A 40 -12.88 2.29 -0.65
N LYS A 41 -13.92 1.97 -1.42
CA LYS A 41 -15.19 2.72 -1.46
C LYS A 41 -15.89 2.79 -0.10
N THR A 42 -15.60 1.85 0.81
CA THR A 42 -16.18 1.83 2.17
C THR A 42 -15.84 3.08 2.98
N TYR A 43 -14.68 3.71 2.74
CA TYR A 43 -14.29 4.98 3.37
C TYR A 43 -15.03 6.20 2.79
N PHE A 44 -15.70 6.02 1.65
CA PHE A 44 -16.35 7.07 0.86
C PHE A 44 -17.87 6.87 0.78
N SER A 45 -18.47 6.10 1.70
CA SER A 45 -19.91 5.82 1.74
C SER A 45 -20.81 7.06 1.85
N HIS A 46 -20.22 8.22 2.14
CA HIS A 46 -20.90 9.51 2.28
C HIS A 46 -20.80 10.40 1.02
N ILE A 47 -20.16 9.93 -0.06
CA ILE A 47 -20.10 10.62 -1.34
C ILE A 47 -20.51 9.70 -2.49
N ASP A 48 -21.00 10.30 -3.58
CA ASP A 48 -21.17 9.63 -4.85
C ASP A 48 -19.80 9.32 -5.45
N VAL A 49 -19.48 8.03 -5.57
CA VAL A 49 -18.24 7.50 -6.15
C VAL A 49 -18.41 7.02 -7.60
N SER A 50 -19.51 7.39 -8.27
CA SER A 50 -19.71 7.10 -9.68
C SER A 50 -18.68 7.81 -10.57
N PRO A 51 -18.37 7.26 -11.76
CA PRO A 51 -17.50 7.92 -12.73
C PRO A 51 -17.97 9.34 -13.06
N GLY A 52 -17.08 10.31 -12.94
CA GLY A 52 -17.37 11.72 -13.25
C GLY A 52 -18.08 12.53 -12.15
N SER A 53 -18.36 11.92 -10.99
CA SER A 53 -18.99 12.58 -9.84
C SER A 53 -18.26 13.86 -9.44
N ALA A 54 -19.02 14.94 -9.24
CA ALA A 54 -18.50 16.21 -8.74
C ALA A 54 -17.85 16.08 -7.35
N GLN A 55 -18.31 15.13 -6.53
CA GLN A 55 -17.74 14.89 -5.20
C GLN A 55 -16.37 14.22 -5.30
N VAL A 56 -16.17 13.28 -6.23
CA VAL A 56 -14.86 12.67 -6.49
C VAL A 56 -13.90 13.70 -7.07
N LYS A 57 -14.34 14.55 -8.00
CA LYS A 57 -13.55 15.68 -8.53
C LYS A 57 -13.08 16.62 -7.43
N ALA A 58 -13.99 17.04 -6.57
CA ALA A 58 -13.67 17.92 -5.44
C ALA A 58 -12.70 17.26 -4.46
N HIS A 59 -12.85 15.97 -4.18
CA HIS A 59 -11.93 15.24 -3.32
C HIS A 59 -10.55 15.04 -3.97
N GLY A 60 -10.51 14.68 -5.26
CA GLY A 60 -9.29 14.55 -6.06
C GLY A 60 -8.48 15.83 -6.07
N LYS A 61 -9.15 16.98 -6.24
CA LYS A 61 -8.49 18.29 -6.09
C LYS A 61 -7.87 18.50 -4.71
N LYS A 62 -8.58 18.18 -3.63
CA LYS A 62 -8.02 18.30 -2.26
C LYS A 62 -6.77 17.43 -2.06
N VAL A 63 -6.77 16.21 -2.61
CA VAL A 63 -5.61 15.32 -2.57
C VAL A 63 -4.44 15.91 -3.35
N ALA A 64 -4.69 16.38 -4.57
CA ALA A 64 -3.66 17.00 -5.41
C ALA A 64 -3.08 18.27 -4.78
N ASP A 65 -3.91 19.13 -4.20
CA ASP A 65 -3.45 20.35 -3.52
C ASP A 65 -2.59 20.01 -2.29
N ALA A 66 -2.93 18.93 -1.55
CA ALA A 66 -2.12 18.46 -0.43
C ALA A 66 -0.75 17.91 -0.88
N LEU A 67 -0.72 17.16 -1.99
CA LEU A 67 0.53 16.66 -2.58
C LEU A 67 1.39 17.79 -3.15
N ALA A 68 0.77 18.83 -3.71
CA ALA A 68 1.47 20.05 -4.14
C ALA A 68 2.15 20.74 -2.97
N LYS A 69 1.41 20.95 -1.89
CA LYS A 69 1.96 21.48 -0.64
C LYS A 69 3.12 20.61 -0.12
N ALA A 70 3.00 19.29 -0.19
CA ALA A 70 4.08 18.39 0.21
C ALA A 70 5.34 18.56 -0.67
N ALA A 71 5.18 18.69 -1.99
CA ALA A 71 6.29 18.89 -2.91
C ALA A 71 7.00 20.24 -2.69
N ASP A 72 6.24 21.31 -2.45
CA ASP A 72 6.78 22.65 -2.17
C ASP A 72 7.57 22.69 -0.86
N HIS A 73 7.12 21.92 0.13
CA HIS A 73 7.71 21.84 1.46
C HIS A 73 8.42 20.49 1.73
N VAL A 74 9.04 19.90 0.70
CA VAL A 74 9.67 18.56 0.80
C VAL A 74 10.79 18.47 1.86
N GLU A 75 11.33 19.61 2.31
CA GLU A 75 12.31 19.70 3.41
C GLU A 75 11.67 19.58 4.80
N ASP A 76 10.38 19.91 4.94
CA ASP A 76 9.61 19.83 6.19
C ASP A 76 8.20 19.29 5.92
N LEU A 77 8.14 18.03 5.48
CA LEU A 77 6.88 17.31 5.29
C LEU A 77 6.03 17.22 6.57
N PRO A 78 6.60 16.92 7.77
CA PRO A 78 5.82 16.85 9.00
C PRO A 78 5.12 18.19 9.32
N GLY A 79 5.83 19.32 9.23
CA GLY A 79 5.23 20.63 9.44
C GLY A 79 4.18 20.97 8.37
N ALA A 80 4.49 20.73 7.10
CA ALA A 80 3.59 21.04 5.98
C ALA A 80 2.27 20.26 6.04
N LEU A 81 2.30 19.00 6.49
CA LEU A 81 1.15 18.10 6.49
C LEU A 81 0.54 17.88 7.88
N SER A 82 0.98 18.56 8.93
CA SER A 82 0.53 18.35 10.32
C SER A 82 -0.99 18.35 10.46
N THR A 83 -1.69 19.36 9.95
CA THR A 83 -3.17 19.42 10.04
C THR A 83 -3.86 18.26 9.31
N LEU A 84 -3.30 17.81 8.17
CA LEU A 84 -3.83 16.68 7.43
C LEU A 84 -3.57 15.36 8.17
N SER A 85 -2.42 15.23 8.82
CA SER A 85 -2.09 14.11 9.70
C SER A 85 -3.07 14.01 10.86
N ASP A 86 -3.34 15.12 11.56
CA ASP A 86 -4.30 15.16 12.67
C ASP A 86 -5.72 14.78 12.23
N LEU A 87 -6.12 15.25 11.04
CA LEU A 87 -7.41 14.89 10.44
C LEU A 87 -7.51 13.37 10.23
N HIS A 88 -6.48 12.74 9.65
CA HIS A 88 -6.47 11.31 9.38
C HIS A 88 -6.44 10.48 10.67
N ALA A 89 -5.60 10.87 11.64
CA ALA A 89 -5.43 10.15 12.89
C ALA A 89 -6.69 10.24 13.78
N HIS A 90 -7.25 11.43 13.94
CA HIS A 90 -8.25 11.66 15.00
C HIS A 90 -9.70 11.73 14.51
N LYS A 91 -9.96 12.24 13.30
CA LYS A 91 -11.32 12.39 12.78
C LYS A 91 -11.70 11.29 11.79
N LEU A 92 -10.85 11.05 10.79
CA LEU A 92 -11.08 9.98 9.81
C LEU A 92 -10.73 8.60 10.37
N ARG A 93 -9.97 8.56 11.48
CA ARG A 93 -9.53 7.34 12.20
C ARG A 93 -8.85 6.32 11.29
N VAL A 94 -8.12 6.81 10.28
CA VAL A 94 -7.16 6.01 9.53
C VAL A 94 -5.87 6.05 10.34
N ASP A 95 -5.86 5.34 11.47
CA ASP A 95 -4.76 5.38 12.43
C ASP A 95 -3.50 4.68 11.86
N PRO A 96 -2.36 5.38 11.68
CA PRO A 96 -1.09 4.79 11.25
C PRO A 96 -0.62 3.62 12.13
N VAL A 97 -0.98 3.61 13.42
CA VAL A 97 -0.64 2.53 14.37
C VAL A 97 -1.25 1.21 13.92
N ASN A 98 -2.45 1.22 13.34
CA ASN A 98 -3.09 0.00 12.83
C ASN A 98 -2.27 -0.63 11.69
N PHE A 99 -1.64 0.19 10.84
CA PHE A 99 -0.77 -0.31 9.76
C PHE A 99 0.54 -0.89 10.30
N LYS A 100 1.17 -0.25 11.29
CA LYS A 100 2.37 -0.79 11.95
C LYS A 100 2.08 -2.12 12.65
N ALA A 101 0.98 -2.17 13.40
CA ALA A 101 0.54 -3.39 14.08
C ALA A 101 0.21 -4.51 13.08
N HIS A 102 -0.42 -4.17 11.96
CA HIS A 102 -0.69 -5.15 10.90
C HIS A 102 0.60 -5.64 10.21
N GLY A 103 1.51 -4.74 9.86
CA GLY A 103 2.81 -5.09 9.28
C GLY A 103 3.60 -6.05 10.15
N LYS A 104 3.59 -5.83 11.49
CA LYS A 104 4.19 -6.79 12.43
C LYS A 104 3.53 -8.17 12.35
N LYS A 105 2.20 -8.26 12.31
CA LYS A 105 1.50 -9.56 12.19
C LYS A 105 1.85 -10.30 10.90
N VAL A 106 1.99 -9.58 9.78
CA VAL A 106 2.42 -10.15 8.50
C VAL A 106 3.85 -10.67 8.59
N ALA A 107 4.77 -9.88 9.16
CA ALA A 107 6.17 -10.29 9.35
C ALA A 107 6.29 -11.52 10.27
N ASP A 108 5.57 -11.55 11.39
CA ASP A 108 5.57 -12.68 12.32
C ASP A 108 5.03 -13.96 11.64
N ALA A 109 4.02 -13.84 10.76
CA ALA A 109 3.49 -14.97 10.00
C ALA A 109 4.49 -15.50 8.94
N LEU A 110 5.21 -14.60 8.27
CA LEU A 110 6.27 -14.98 7.32
C LEU A 110 7.48 -15.61 8.01
N ALA A 111 7.85 -15.12 9.19
CA ALA A 111 8.88 -15.75 10.03
C ALA A 111 8.47 -17.17 10.42
N LYS A 112 7.23 -17.36 10.89
CA LYS A 112 6.67 -18.70 11.14
C LYS A 112 6.70 -19.58 9.89
N ALA A 113 6.35 -19.04 8.73
CA ALA A 113 6.41 -19.80 7.48
C ALA A 113 7.85 -20.24 7.13
N ALA A 114 8.84 -19.38 7.36
CA ALA A 114 10.25 -19.71 7.12
C ALA A 114 10.75 -20.79 8.08
N ASP A 115 10.38 -20.73 9.37
CA ASP A 115 10.72 -21.73 10.39
C ASP A 115 10.08 -23.11 10.11
N HIS A 116 9.02 -23.13 9.30
CA HIS A 116 8.25 -24.33 8.95
C HIS A 116 8.15 -24.54 7.43
N VAL A 117 9.22 -24.26 6.68
CA VAL A 117 9.20 -24.33 5.20
C VAL A 117 8.81 -25.71 4.66
N GLU A 118 9.09 -26.78 5.42
CA GLU A 118 8.73 -28.16 5.08
C GLU A 118 7.25 -28.52 5.39
N ASP A 119 6.54 -27.69 6.19
CA ASP A 119 5.13 -27.85 6.53
C ASP A 119 4.38 -26.51 6.53
N LEU A 120 4.43 -25.80 5.40
CA LEU A 120 3.68 -24.55 5.24
C LEU A 120 2.16 -24.72 5.45
N PRO A 121 1.49 -25.77 4.91
CA PRO A 121 0.05 -25.96 5.11
C PRO A 121 -0.34 -26.12 6.58
N GLY A 122 0.41 -26.91 7.35
CA GLY A 122 0.19 -27.07 8.78
C GLY A 122 0.44 -25.77 9.54
N ALA A 123 1.59 -25.13 9.29
CA ALA A 123 1.98 -23.91 9.99
C ALA A 123 1.02 -22.73 9.76
N LEU A 124 0.45 -22.61 8.56
CA LEU A 124 -0.40 -21.48 8.15
C LEU A 124 -1.90 -21.82 8.12
N SER A 125 -2.32 -23.02 8.54
CA SER A 125 -3.70 -23.50 8.41
C SER A 125 -4.77 -22.53 8.91
N THR A 126 -4.59 -21.97 10.12
CA THR A 126 -5.52 -20.98 10.71
C THR A 126 -5.55 -19.66 9.93
N LEU A 127 -4.42 -19.25 9.35
CA LEU A 127 -4.33 -18.04 8.55
C LEU A 127 -5.01 -18.23 7.18
N SER A 128 -4.90 -19.43 6.60
CA SER A 128 -5.67 -19.82 5.40
C SER A 128 -7.18 -19.79 5.68
N ASP A 129 -7.64 -20.32 6.82
CA ASP A 129 -9.06 -20.26 7.20
C ASP A 129 -9.56 -18.82 7.35
N LEU A 130 -8.75 -17.97 7.99
CA LEU A 130 -9.07 -16.56 8.19
C LEU A 130 -9.23 -15.85 6.84
N HIS A 131 -8.30 -16.03 5.91
CA HIS A 131 -8.35 -15.41 4.59
C HIS A 131 -9.49 -15.96 3.73
N ALA A 132 -9.69 -17.28 3.70
CA ALA A 132 -10.71 -17.91 2.88
C ALA A 132 -12.14 -17.60 3.34
N HIS A 133 -12.40 -17.68 4.64
CA HIS A 133 -13.79 -17.68 5.14
C HIS A 133 -14.25 -16.35 5.70
N LYS A 134 -13.34 -15.56 6.29
CA LYS A 134 -13.68 -14.28 6.93
C LYS A 134 -13.27 -13.07 6.10
N LEU A 135 -11.99 -12.95 5.77
CA LEU A 135 -11.48 -11.75 5.09
C LEU A 135 -11.82 -11.73 3.60
N ARG A 136 -11.81 -12.91 2.96
CA ARG A 136 -12.13 -13.11 1.53
C ARG A 136 -11.35 -12.18 0.61
N VAL A 137 -10.07 -11.97 0.91
CA VAL A 137 -9.15 -11.17 0.10
C VAL A 137 -8.98 -11.82 -1.26
N ASP A 138 -9.23 -11.12 -2.37
CA ASP A 138 -9.05 -11.71 -3.70
C ASP A 138 -7.62 -12.27 -3.86
N PRO A 139 -7.45 -13.55 -4.26
CA PRO A 139 -6.15 -14.20 -4.42
C PRO A 139 -5.10 -13.41 -5.21
N VAL A 140 -5.51 -12.55 -6.15
CA VAL A 140 -4.57 -11.72 -6.92
C VAL A 140 -3.74 -10.78 -6.04
N ASN A 141 -4.29 -10.30 -4.92
CA ASN A 141 -3.63 -9.30 -4.07
C ASN A 141 -2.40 -9.84 -3.34
N PHE A 142 -2.31 -11.15 -3.12
CA PHE A 142 -1.13 -11.77 -2.53
C PHE A 142 0.11 -11.61 -3.42
N LYS A 143 -0.07 -11.56 -4.75
CA LYS A 143 1.02 -11.28 -5.70
C LYS A 143 1.54 -9.85 -5.58
N PHE A 144 0.63 -8.89 -5.39
CA PHE A 144 1.02 -7.49 -5.20
C PHE A 144 1.81 -7.30 -3.91
N LEU A 145 1.34 -7.87 -2.80
CA LEU A 145 2.07 -7.81 -1.53
C LEU A 145 3.43 -8.52 -1.63
N SER A 146 3.49 -9.70 -2.25
CA SER A 146 4.74 -10.44 -2.45
C SER A 146 5.77 -9.63 -3.24
N HIS A 147 5.35 -8.97 -4.33
CA HIS A 147 6.22 -8.08 -5.09
C HIS A 147 6.76 -6.92 -4.24
N CYS A 148 5.89 -6.24 -3.47
CA CYS A 148 6.30 -5.16 -2.58
C CYS A 148 7.29 -5.63 -1.48
N LEU A 149 7.12 -6.86 -0.96
CA LEU A 149 8.06 -7.45 0.00
C LEU A 149 9.43 -7.70 -0.64
N LEU A 150 9.48 -8.22 -1.88
CA LEU A 150 10.74 -8.41 -2.61
C LEU A 150 11.47 -7.08 -2.84
N VAL A 151 10.75 -6.04 -3.27
CA VAL A 151 11.32 -4.69 -3.43
C VAL A 151 11.86 -4.16 -2.10
N THR A 152 11.10 -4.34 -1.01
CA THR A 152 11.51 -3.90 0.33
C THR A 152 12.81 -4.60 0.76
N LEU A 153 12.90 -5.93 0.59
CA LEU A 153 14.09 -6.70 0.92
C LEU A 153 15.29 -6.29 0.06
N ALA A 154 15.09 -6.05 -1.24
CA ALA A 154 16.14 -5.58 -2.13
C ALA A 154 16.71 -4.21 -1.71
N CYS A 155 15.85 -3.27 -1.33
CA CYS A 155 16.27 -1.94 -0.87
C CYS A 155 17.04 -1.98 0.46
N HIS A 156 16.70 -2.92 1.35
CA HIS A 156 17.30 -3.00 2.69
C HIS A 156 18.51 -3.94 2.78
N HIS A 157 18.64 -4.89 1.85
CA HIS A 157 19.71 -5.88 1.82
C HIS A 157 20.42 -5.94 0.45
N PRO A 158 20.92 -4.82 -0.09
CA PRO A 158 21.47 -4.78 -1.45
C PRO A 158 22.67 -5.71 -1.68
N GLY A 159 23.41 -6.07 -0.63
CA GLY A 159 24.51 -7.04 -0.70
C GLY A 159 24.06 -8.51 -0.72
N ASP A 160 22.97 -8.83 -0.03
CA ASP A 160 22.48 -10.22 0.11
C ASP A 160 21.43 -10.58 -0.95
N PHE A 161 20.79 -9.57 -1.55
CA PHE A 161 19.73 -9.73 -2.55
C PHE A 161 20.27 -10.04 -3.95
N THR A 162 21.04 -11.12 -4.05
CA THR A 162 21.55 -11.67 -5.31
C THR A 162 20.41 -12.20 -6.20
N PRO A 163 20.63 -12.42 -7.51
CA PRO A 163 19.62 -13.04 -8.38
C PRO A 163 19.12 -14.41 -7.88
N ALA A 164 20.01 -15.21 -7.28
CA ALA A 164 19.64 -16.49 -6.70
C ALA A 164 18.76 -16.32 -5.46
N MET A 165 19.09 -15.35 -4.58
CA MET A 165 18.27 -15.03 -3.42
C MET A 165 16.89 -14.50 -3.83
N HIS A 166 16.83 -13.61 -4.82
CA HIS A 166 15.58 -13.11 -5.38
C HIS A 166 14.69 -14.26 -5.87
N ALA A 167 15.22 -15.18 -6.68
CA ALA A 167 14.46 -16.33 -7.18
C ALA A 167 13.95 -17.24 -6.05
N SER A 168 14.74 -17.45 -5.00
CA SER A 168 14.34 -18.23 -3.83
C SER A 168 13.22 -17.56 -3.04
N LEU A 169 13.33 -16.26 -2.77
CA LEU A 169 12.31 -15.49 -2.05
C LEU A 169 11.01 -15.38 -2.84
N ASP A 170 11.07 -15.19 -4.17
CA ASP A 170 9.89 -15.16 -5.03
C ASP A 170 9.14 -16.50 -4.98
N LYS A 171 9.86 -17.63 -5.11
CA LYS A 171 9.28 -18.97 -4.95
C LYS A 171 8.67 -19.19 -3.56
N PHE A 172 9.37 -18.80 -2.50
CA PHE A 172 8.87 -18.92 -1.13
C PHE A 172 7.57 -18.13 -0.93
N LEU A 173 7.52 -16.87 -1.35
CA LEU A 173 6.33 -16.02 -1.23
C LEU A 173 5.18 -16.52 -2.11
N ALA A 174 5.49 -17.09 -3.29
CA ALA A 174 4.49 -17.76 -4.12
C ALA A 174 3.90 -19.00 -3.42
N SER A 175 4.73 -19.85 -2.82
CA SER A 175 4.29 -21.02 -2.03
C SER A 175 3.42 -20.61 -0.84
N VAL A 176 3.82 -19.58 -0.08
CA VAL A 176 3.01 -19.01 1.00
C VAL A 176 1.65 -18.54 0.47
N SER A 177 1.63 -17.81 -0.65
CA SER A 177 0.41 -17.32 -1.29
C SER A 177 -0.51 -18.48 -1.73
N THR A 178 0.04 -19.55 -2.29
CA THR A 178 -0.70 -20.77 -2.63
C THR A 178 -1.34 -21.41 -1.41
N VAL A 179 -0.60 -21.52 -0.30
CA VAL A 179 -1.12 -22.08 0.96
C VAL A 179 -2.23 -21.21 1.55
N LEU A 180 -2.07 -19.89 1.59
CA LEU A 180 -3.07 -18.98 2.12
C LEU A 180 -4.37 -18.95 1.30
N THR A 181 -4.29 -19.27 0.01
CA THR A 181 -5.44 -19.30 -0.90
C THR A 181 -6.04 -20.71 -1.10
N SER A 182 -5.41 -21.74 -0.54
CA SER A 182 -5.77 -23.16 -0.76
C SER A 182 -7.19 -23.56 -0.33
N LYS A 183 -7.78 -22.83 0.62
CA LYS A 183 -9.13 -23.12 1.19
C LYS A 183 -10.23 -22.22 0.65
N TYR A 184 -9.97 -21.44 -0.40
CA TYR A 184 -10.94 -20.48 -0.96
C TYR A 184 -12.09 -21.14 -1.72
N ARG A 185 -11.91 -22.41 -2.14
CA ARG A 185 -12.87 -23.18 -2.94
C ARG A 185 -12.98 -24.59 -2.41
#